data_AF-A0A355G595-F1
#
_entry.id   AF-A0A355G595-F1
#
_cell.length_a   1.000
_cell.length_b   1.000
_cell.length_c   1.000
_cell.angle_alpha   90.00
_cell.angle_beta   90.00
_cell.angle_gamma   90.00
#
_symmetry.space_group_name_H-M   'P 1'
#
loop_
_entity.id
_entity.type
_entity.pdbx_description
1 polymer ?
#
loop_
_entity_poly.entity_id
_entity_poly.type
_entity_poly.pdbx_seq_one_letter_code
_entity_poly.pdbx_strand_id
1 'polypeptide(L)'
;NQKRGRDEYRFDPETKTVSRGSDGIPEIILTGKPRRGEITDANMQLLDFGSDFKSEAVVRQIRSGLTRKDLKHYQGELLFNGPPLPIHCSPDIENAEQDAFQAMIGQCRICFLYDQVTASSQKYDGTADCTKLVAGRIMAVQRTDNQTTRIILQPAVMTTRTAILAQPQADPSAALSTRDLKQTADSLKPVTNKYIYKLYLTR
;
A
#
# COMPACT_ATOMS: atom_id res chain seq x y z
N ASN A 1 -10.90 14.03 -14.73
CA ASN A 1 -9.47 14.38 -14.86
C ASN A 1 -8.72 14.13 -13.55
N GLN A 2 -8.20 12.91 -13.34
CA GLN A 2 -7.67 12.41 -12.05
C GLN A 2 -6.13 12.25 -12.02
N LYS A 3 -5.39 12.78 -13.00
CA LYS A 3 -3.91 12.77 -13.05
C LYS A 3 -3.36 14.18 -12.82
N ARG A 4 -3.31 14.65 -11.58
CA ARG A 4 -2.73 15.96 -11.21
C ARG A 4 -1.43 15.86 -10.39
N GLY A 5 -0.89 14.65 -10.20
CA GLY A 5 0.40 14.44 -9.54
C GLY A 5 1.58 14.81 -10.44
N ARG A 6 2.75 15.02 -9.82
CA ARG A 6 4.01 15.19 -10.56
C ARG A 6 4.40 13.87 -11.24
N ASP A 7 5.28 13.96 -12.23
CA ASP A 7 5.82 12.82 -12.98
C ASP A 7 7.30 13.12 -13.29
N GLU A 8 8.13 13.00 -12.26
CA GLU A 8 9.56 13.34 -12.24
C GLU A 8 10.48 12.10 -12.21
N TYR A 9 9.93 10.90 -11.99
CA TYR A 9 10.68 9.66 -11.85
C TYR A 9 10.18 8.59 -12.82
N ARG A 10 11.11 7.74 -13.24
CA ARG A 10 10.83 6.57 -14.07
C ARG A 10 11.51 5.33 -13.52
N PHE A 11 10.86 4.20 -13.70
CA PHE A 11 11.44 2.89 -13.40
C PHE A 11 11.78 2.16 -14.69
N ASP A 12 13.01 1.66 -14.79
CA ASP A 12 13.43 0.77 -15.86
C ASP A 12 13.23 -0.70 -15.43
N PRO A 13 12.33 -1.46 -16.06
CA PRO A 13 12.05 -2.84 -15.69
C PRO A 13 13.19 -3.82 -16.05
N GLU A 14 14.06 -3.49 -17.01
CA GLU A 14 15.17 -4.34 -17.42
C GLU A 14 16.32 -4.24 -16.43
N THR A 15 16.76 -3.01 -16.12
CA THR A 15 17.85 -2.78 -15.17
C THR A 15 17.38 -2.77 -13.71
N LYS A 16 16.07 -2.70 -13.48
CA LYS A 16 15.42 -2.55 -12.16
C LYS A 16 15.88 -1.29 -11.42
N THR A 17 16.23 -0.24 -12.15
CA THR A 17 16.72 1.01 -11.58
C THR A 17 15.66 2.11 -11.66
N VAL A 18 15.76 3.07 -10.73
CA VAL A 18 14.97 4.29 -10.77
C VAL A 18 15.87 5.43 -11.19
N SER A 19 15.41 6.25 -12.13
CA SER A 19 16.09 7.47 -12.56
C SER A 19 15.12 8.65 -12.60
N ARG A 20 15.65 9.87 -12.69
CA ARG A 20 14.84 11.04 -13.02
C ARG A 20 14.33 10.96 -14.47
N GLY A 21 13.15 11.50 -14.71
CA GLY A 21 12.48 11.54 -16.01
C GLY A 21 11.04 11.04 -15.91
N SER A 22 10.17 11.51 -16.80
CA SER A 22 8.75 11.15 -16.83
C SER A 22 8.52 9.77 -17.46
N ASP A 23 7.58 9.00 -16.94
CA ASP A 23 7.09 7.74 -17.51
C ASP A 23 5.55 7.69 -17.72
N GLY A 24 4.86 8.80 -17.43
CA GLY A 24 3.42 8.95 -17.57
C GLY A 24 2.62 8.44 -16.36
N ILE A 25 3.29 8.00 -15.29
CA ILE A 25 2.71 7.53 -14.03
C ILE A 25 2.95 8.58 -12.94
N PRO A 26 1.91 9.31 -12.52
CA PRO A 26 2.08 10.32 -11.48
C PRO A 26 2.55 9.75 -10.14
N GLU A 27 3.42 10.48 -9.46
CA GLU A 27 3.89 10.12 -8.12
C GLU A 27 2.95 10.56 -7.00
N ILE A 28 3.01 9.79 -5.91
CA ILE A 28 2.38 10.04 -4.62
C ILE A 28 3.48 10.38 -3.63
N ILE A 29 3.36 11.54 -2.98
CA ILE A 29 4.34 12.01 -1.98
C ILE A 29 3.82 11.63 -0.59
N LEU A 30 4.52 10.72 0.05
CA LEU A 30 4.32 10.31 1.43
C LEU A 30 5.29 11.07 2.33
N THR A 31 4.82 11.61 3.43
CA THR A 31 5.58 12.41 4.39
C THR A 31 5.33 11.86 5.79
N GLY A 32 6.39 11.32 6.38
CA GLY A 32 6.46 11.03 7.82
C GLY A 32 6.96 12.24 8.59
N LYS A 33 6.92 12.21 9.92
CA LYS A 33 7.32 13.33 10.79
C LYS A 33 8.18 12.82 11.94
N PRO A 34 9.14 13.60 12.46
CA PRO A 34 9.87 13.22 13.67
C PRO A 34 8.92 13.15 14.88
N ARG A 35 9.31 12.36 15.87
CA ARG A 35 8.61 12.03 17.13
C ARG A 35 7.81 13.12 17.84
N ARG A 36 8.01 14.43 17.62
CA ARG A 36 7.31 15.51 18.35
C ARG A 36 6.28 16.29 17.53
N GLY A 37 5.97 15.83 16.32
CA GLY A 37 4.91 16.42 15.50
C GLY A 37 3.52 15.87 15.85
N GLU A 38 2.46 16.60 15.45
CA GLU A 38 1.10 16.07 15.46
C GLU A 38 0.97 14.92 14.46
N ILE A 39 0.36 13.81 14.88
CA ILE A 39 0.25 12.62 14.03
C ILE A 39 -0.54 12.88 12.74
N THR A 40 -1.48 13.82 12.79
CA THR A 40 -2.32 14.24 11.66
C THR A 40 -1.59 15.08 10.62
N ASP A 41 -0.41 15.62 10.95
CA ASP A 41 0.42 16.39 10.00
C ASP A 41 1.23 15.48 9.06
N ALA A 42 1.27 14.18 9.35
CA ALA A 42 1.86 13.15 8.50
C ALA A 42 0.77 12.46 7.67
N ASN A 43 1.01 12.27 6.38
CA ASN A 43 0.14 11.43 5.54
C ASN A 43 0.66 9.98 5.42
N MET A 44 1.78 9.67 6.09
CA MET A 44 2.35 8.34 6.19
C MET A 44 2.56 7.98 7.65
N GLN A 45 2.15 6.76 8.00
CA GLN A 45 2.29 6.20 9.34
C GLN A 45 3.06 4.89 9.24
N LEU A 46 3.99 4.64 10.16
CA LEU A 46 4.51 3.30 10.43
C LEU A 46 3.46 2.55 11.24
N LEU A 47 3.05 1.39 10.75
CA LEU A 47 2.09 0.52 11.41
C LEU A 47 2.83 -0.52 12.26
N ASP A 48 2.33 -0.76 13.47
CA ASP A 48 2.92 -1.70 14.41
C ASP A 48 2.31 -3.09 14.29
N PHE A 49 3.11 -4.00 13.72
CA PHE A 49 2.80 -5.42 13.65
C PHE A 49 3.66 -6.21 14.64
N GLY A 50 3.48 -5.92 15.93
CA GLY A 50 4.18 -6.61 17.03
C GLY A 50 5.67 -6.25 17.16
N SER A 51 6.04 -5.05 16.72
CA SER A 51 7.39 -4.51 16.81
C SER A 51 7.61 -3.64 18.04
N ASP A 52 6.53 -3.09 18.62
CA ASP A 52 6.56 -2.02 19.63
C ASP A 52 7.39 -0.81 19.15
N PHE A 53 7.47 -0.59 17.83
CA PHE A 53 8.36 0.37 17.16
C PHE A 53 9.85 0.21 17.50
N LYS A 54 10.30 -0.98 17.89
CA LYS A 54 11.73 -1.27 18.06
C LYS A 54 12.41 -1.25 16.69
N SER A 55 13.38 -0.34 16.52
CA SER A 55 13.99 -0.06 15.22
C SER A 55 14.51 -1.29 14.48
N GLU A 56 15.19 -2.22 15.16
CA GLU A 56 15.68 -3.47 14.55
C GLU A 56 14.53 -4.30 13.92
N ALA A 57 13.42 -4.44 14.64
CA ALA A 57 12.26 -5.16 14.15
C ALA A 57 11.63 -4.42 12.97
N VAL A 58 11.41 -3.10 13.08
CA VAL A 58 10.83 -2.25 12.02
C VAL A 58 11.66 -2.30 10.74
N VAL A 59 12.98 -2.12 10.84
CA VAL A 59 13.93 -2.23 9.72
C VAL A 59 13.82 -3.59 9.04
N ARG A 60 13.73 -4.67 9.82
CA ARG A 60 13.50 -6.02 9.28
C ARG A 60 12.16 -6.09 8.55
N GLN A 61 11.08 -5.55 9.10
CA GLN A 61 9.75 -5.55 8.46
C GLN A 61 9.77 -4.76 7.13
N ILE A 62 10.43 -3.60 7.09
CA ILE A 62 10.57 -2.78 5.87
C ILE A 62 11.32 -3.55 4.77
N ARG A 63 12.44 -4.18 5.13
CA ARG A 63 13.31 -4.88 4.16
C ARG A 63 12.72 -6.18 3.65
N SER A 64 12.17 -6.99 4.55
CA SER A 64 11.78 -8.38 4.27
C SER A 64 10.28 -8.65 4.28
N GLY A 65 9.46 -7.66 4.65
CA GLY A 65 8.01 -7.80 4.78
C GLY A 65 7.59 -8.42 6.12
N LEU A 66 6.28 -8.52 6.31
CA LEU A 66 5.68 -9.12 7.50
C LEU A 66 5.74 -10.65 7.44
N THR A 67 5.99 -11.27 8.58
CA THR A 67 5.95 -12.72 8.79
C THR A 67 4.71 -13.09 9.60
N ARG A 68 4.37 -14.38 9.63
CA ARG A 68 3.28 -14.90 10.48
C ARG A 68 3.49 -14.55 11.97
N LYS A 69 4.74 -14.42 12.43
CA LYS A 69 5.06 -14.06 13.83
C LYS A 69 4.71 -12.60 14.12
N ASP A 70 4.99 -11.69 13.19
CA ASP A 70 4.60 -10.28 13.31
C ASP A 70 3.06 -10.14 13.39
N LEU A 71 2.35 -11.03 12.68
CA LEU A 71 0.89 -11.05 12.63
C LEU A 71 0.23 -11.90 13.73
N LYS A 72 0.94 -12.27 14.80
CA LYS A 72 0.39 -13.16 15.84
C LYS A 72 -0.92 -12.66 16.45
N HIS A 73 -1.04 -11.35 16.67
CA HIS A 73 -2.26 -10.73 17.20
C HIS A 73 -3.43 -10.74 16.21
N TYR A 74 -3.14 -10.93 14.94
CA TYR A 74 -4.11 -11.05 13.85
C TYR A 74 -4.26 -12.51 13.40
N GLN A 75 -4.01 -13.49 14.27
CA GLN A 75 -4.10 -14.93 13.95
C GLN A 75 -3.19 -15.37 12.78
N GLY A 76 -2.15 -14.58 12.47
CA GLY A 76 -1.20 -14.85 11.41
C GLY A 76 -1.58 -14.30 10.03
N GLU A 77 -2.70 -13.59 9.89
CA GLU A 77 -3.19 -13.03 8.62
C GLU A 77 -3.92 -11.69 8.81
N LEU A 78 -3.97 -10.85 7.77
CA LEU A 78 -4.72 -9.59 7.82
C LEU A 78 -5.94 -9.69 6.91
N LEU A 79 -7.12 -9.49 7.48
CA LEU A 79 -8.40 -9.60 6.77
C LEU A 79 -9.00 -8.21 6.53
N PHE A 80 -9.16 -7.84 5.26
CA PHE A 80 -9.75 -6.55 4.81
C PHE A 80 -11.13 -6.74 4.17
N ASN A 81 -11.92 -7.70 4.67
CA ASN A 81 -13.25 -8.04 4.17
C ASN A 81 -14.39 -7.56 5.10
N GLY A 82 -14.07 -6.74 6.09
CA GLY A 82 -15.00 -6.26 7.11
C GLY A 82 -14.80 -4.77 7.42
N PRO A 83 -15.08 -4.30 8.65
CA PRO A 83 -14.83 -2.93 9.04
C PRO A 83 -13.33 -2.58 8.93
N PRO A 84 -12.97 -1.27 8.90
CA PRO A 84 -11.58 -0.86 8.95
C PRO A 84 -10.82 -1.56 10.09
N LEU A 85 -9.60 -2.00 9.81
CA LEU A 85 -8.75 -2.68 10.77
C LEU A 85 -7.97 -1.62 11.57
N PRO A 86 -8.26 -1.43 12.87
CA PRO A 86 -7.52 -0.48 13.69
C PRO A 86 -6.12 -1.05 13.97
N ILE A 87 -5.08 -0.30 13.61
CA ILE A 87 -3.69 -0.70 13.81
C ILE A 87 -2.94 0.43 14.52
N HIS A 88 -2.21 0.07 15.58
CA HIS A 88 -1.34 0.99 16.29
C HIS A 88 -0.29 1.56 15.33
N CYS A 89 -0.05 2.86 15.37
CA CYS A 89 0.79 3.53 14.40
C CYS A 89 1.58 4.71 14.98
N SER A 90 2.64 5.09 14.28
CA SER A 90 3.48 6.24 14.61
C SER A 90 3.89 6.98 13.34
N PRO A 91 3.92 8.32 13.33
CA PRO A 91 4.43 9.08 12.18
C PRO A 91 5.97 9.09 12.13
N ASP A 92 6.62 8.61 13.21
CA ASP A 92 8.05 8.70 13.46
C ASP A 92 8.84 7.72 12.59
N ILE A 93 9.81 8.26 11.84
CA ILE A 93 10.70 7.47 10.98
C ILE A 93 12.12 7.92 11.26
N GLU A 94 12.85 7.15 12.05
CA GLU A 94 14.23 7.45 12.41
C GLU A 94 15.21 7.07 11.29
N ASN A 95 16.49 7.37 11.49
CA ASN A 95 17.52 7.22 10.47
C ASN A 95 17.64 5.79 9.94
N ALA A 96 17.49 4.79 10.82
CA ALA A 96 17.63 3.38 10.44
C ALA A 96 16.48 2.92 9.54
N GLU A 97 15.25 3.37 9.80
CA GLU A 97 14.08 3.13 8.97
C GLU A 97 14.20 3.87 7.63
N GLN A 98 14.74 5.09 7.64
CA GLN A 98 15.03 5.84 6.41
C GLN A 98 16.07 5.12 5.53
N ASP A 99 17.16 4.63 6.12
CA ASP A 99 18.17 3.80 5.46
C ASP A 99 17.53 2.53 4.89
N ALA A 100 16.63 1.90 5.64
CA ALA A 100 15.90 0.72 5.21
C ALA A 100 15.01 1.01 3.99
N PHE A 101 14.22 2.08 4.00
CA PHE A 101 13.43 2.48 2.83
C PHE A 101 14.29 2.84 1.62
N GLN A 102 15.42 3.50 1.84
CA GLN A 102 16.34 3.89 0.76
C GLN A 102 16.94 2.67 0.06
N ALA A 103 17.25 1.61 0.81
CA ALA A 103 17.68 0.34 0.22
C ALA A 103 16.58 -0.33 -0.63
N MET A 104 15.31 0.04 -0.44
CA MET A 104 14.16 -0.54 -1.15
C MET A 104 13.73 0.28 -2.39
N ILE A 105 14.47 1.31 -2.79
CA ILE A 105 14.21 2.05 -4.03
C ILE A 105 14.14 1.08 -5.22
N GLY A 106 13.17 1.31 -6.11
CA GLY A 106 12.83 0.46 -7.25
C GLY A 106 11.97 -0.75 -6.91
N GLN A 107 11.79 -1.10 -5.63
CA GLN A 107 10.99 -2.26 -5.25
C GLN A 107 9.51 -1.92 -5.07
N CYS A 108 8.63 -2.87 -5.43
CA CYS A 108 7.22 -2.81 -5.08
C CYS A 108 6.99 -3.25 -3.63
N ARG A 109 6.11 -2.56 -2.94
CA ARG A 109 5.69 -2.84 -1.57
C ARG A 109 4.18 -2.73 -1.43
N ILE A 110 3.63 -3.52 -0.50
CA ILE A 110 2.24 -3.38 -0.09
C ILE A 110 2.16 -2.16 0.83
N CYS A 111 1.28 -1.23 0.49
CA CYS A 111 0.95 -0.06 1.27
C CYS A 111 -0.47 -0.22 1.82
N PHE A 112 -0.63 0.10 3.10
CA PHE A 112 -1.92 0.12 3.77
C PHE A 112 -2.52 1.51 3.59
N LEU A 113 -3.74 1.56 3.06
CA LEU A 113 -4.53 2.78 3.03
C LEU A 113 -5.35 2.85 4.32
N TYR A 114 -5.38 4.01 4.94
CA TYR A 114 -6.20 4.30 6.11
C TYR A 114 -7.15 5.46 5.82
N ASP A 115 -8.28 5.50 6.52
CA ASP A 115 -9.27 6.57 6.39
C ASP A 115 -9.05 7.68 7.41
N GLN A 116 -8.74 7.29 8.66
CA GLN A 116 -8.48 8.21 9.75
C GLN A 116 -7.34 7.72 10.65
N VAL A 117 -6.73 8.67 11.35
CA VAL A 117 -5.76 8.40 12.42
C VAL A 117 -6.22 9.13 13.68
N THR A 118 -6.29 8.39 14.78
CA THR A 118 -6.63 8.93 16.10
C THR A 118 -5.37 8.96 16.95
N ALA A 119 -4.97 10.15 17.42
CA ALA A 119 -3.81 10.31 18.31
C ALA A 119 -4.06 9.68 19.69
N SER A 120 -3.03 9.09 20.28
CA SER A 120 -3.05 8.72 21.69
C SER A 120 -2.78 9.95 22.57
N SER A 121 -3.35 9.99 23.77
CA SER A 121 -3.27 11.16 24.64
C SER A 121 -1.96 11.29 25.41
N GLN A 122 -1.12 10.26 25.41
CA GLN A 122 0.08 10.18 26.26
C GLN A 122 1.39 10.00 25.49
N LYS A 123 1.32 9.63 24.21
CA LYS A 123 2.48 9.34 23.37
C LYS A 123 2.26 9.91 21.98
N TYR A 124 3.34 10.09 21.25
CA TYR A 124 3.32 10.55 19.85
C TYR A 124 3.02 9.39 18.88
N ASP A 125 2.09 8.53 19.28
CA ASP A 125 1.57 7.39 18.54
C ASP A 125 0.04 7.47 18.47
N GLY A 126 -0.59 6.56 17.75
CA GLY A 126 -2.03 6.57 17.56
C GLY A 126 -2.54 5.27 16.99
N THR A 127 -3.77 5.32 16.48
CA THR A 127 -4.40 4.20 15.77
C THR A 127 -4.84 4.66 14.41
N ALA A 128 -4.41 3.94 13.37
CA ALA A 128 -4.84 4.15 11.99
C ALA A 128 -5.89 3.10 11.61
N ASP A 129 -7.02 3.55 11.10
CA ASP A 129 -8.10 2.69 10.62
C ASP A 129 -7.83 2.26 9.18
N CYS A 130 -7.16 1.13 9.02
CA CYS A 130 -6.70 0.62 7.73
C CYS A 130 -7.85 -0.05 6.96
N THR A 131 -8.10 0.41 5.74
CA THR A 131 -9.26 0.00 4.93
C THR A 131 -8.90 -0.89 3.76
N LYS A 132 -7.73 -0.67 3.13
CA LYS A 132 -7.35 -1.33 1.88
C LYS A 132 -5.85 -1.55 1.78
N LEU A 133 -5.48 -2.48 0.90
CA LEU A 133 -4.10 -2.73 0.49
C LEU A 133 -3.92 -2.31 -0.96
N VAL A 134 -2.84 -1.59 -1.24
CA VAL A 134 -2.42 -1.23 -2.60
C VAL A 134 -0.95 -1.51 -2.79
N ALA A 135 -0.51 -1.62 -4.03
CA ALA A 135 0.89 -1.77 -4.36
C ALA A 135 1.49 -0.43 -4.82
N GLY A 136 2.61 -0.06 -4.22
CA GLY A 136 3.40 1.11 -4.59
C GLY A 136 4.85 0.73 -4.85
N ARG A 137 5.48 1.34 -5.84
CA ARG A 137 6.92 1.24 -6.07
C ARG A 137 7.62 2.44 -5.42
N ILE A 138 8.67 2.19 -4.65
CA ILE A 138 9.47 3.26 -4.04
C ILE A 138 10.35 3.88 -5.11
N MET A 139 10.12 5.14 -5.43
CA MET A 139 10.86 5.88 -6.45
C MET A 139 12.01 6.67 -5.85
N ALA A 140 11.78 7.28 -4.68
CA ALA A 140 12.82 8.00 -3.96
C ALA A 140 12.51 8.07 -2.47
N VAL A 141 13.57 8.27 -1.69
CA VAL A 141 13.52 8.60 -0.28
C VAL A 141 14.34 9.86 -0.08
N GLN A 142 13.73 10.89 0.47
CA GLN A 142 14.35 12.19 0.71
C GLN A 142 14.33 12.48 2.21
N ARG A 143 15.50 12.76 2.75
CA ARG A 143 15.67 13.25 4.13
C ARG A 143 15.71 14.76 4.06
N THR A 144 14.93 15.41 4.90
CA THR A 144 14.96 16.87 5.03
C THR A 144 15.64 17.26 6.34
N ASP A 145 16.17 18.47 6.40
CA ASP A 145 16.98 18.96 7.53
C ASP A 145 16.22 18.92 8.88
N ASN A 146 14.88 18.95 8.84
CA ASN A 146 14.02 18.85 10.01
C ASN A 146 13.68 17.40 10.41
N GLN A 147 14.50 16.42 10.01
CA GLN A 147 14.27 14.98 10.22
C GLN A 147 12.93 14.45 9.68
N THR A 148 12.27 15.23 8.81
CA THR A 148 11.06 14.80 8.11
C THR A 148 11.50 13.93 6.93
N THR A 149 10.87 12.77 6.80
CA THR A 149 11.13 11.83 5.72
C THR A 149 10.06 11.96 4.65
N ARG A 150 10.48 12.12 3.40
CA ARG A 150 9.58 12.03 2.25
C ARG A 150 9.87 10.77 1.44
N ILE A 151 8.87 9.95 1.23
CA ILE A 151 8.93 8.78 0.36
C ILE A 151 8.06 9.08 -0.86
N ILE A 152 8.66 8.95 -2.04
CA ILE A 152 7.96 9.16 -3.30
C ILE A 152 7.60 7.79 -3.85
N LEU A 153 6.30 7.53 -4.04
CA LEU A 153 5.78 6.29 -4.57
C LEU A 153 5.16 6.49 -5.95
N GLN A 154 5.28 5.50 -6.82
CA GLN A 154 4.40 5.34 -7.98
C GLN A 154 3.43 4.19 -7.75
N PRO A 155 2.14 4.31 -8.15
CA PRO A 155 1.25 3.18 -8.23
C PRO A 155 1.88 2.05 -9.05
N ALA A 156 1.82 0.83 -8.54
CA ALA A 156 2.41 -0.33 -9.19
C ALA A 156 1.46 -1.53 -9.17
N VAL A 157 1.77 -2.53 -9.98
CA VAL A 157 1.14 -3.86 -9.89
C VAL A 157 2.16 -4.82 -9.29
N MET A 158 1.72 -5.64 -8.33
CA MET A 158 2.54 -6.70 -7.76
C MET A 158 1.79 -8.02 -7.76
N THR A 159 2.53 -9.11 -7.95
CA THR A 159 2.03 -10.46 -7.74
C THR A 159 2.72 -11.03 -6.51
N THR A 160 1.94 -11.54 -5.57
CA THR A 160 2.47 -12.20 -4.37
C THR A 160 1.59 -13.39 -4.00
N ARG A 161 2.19 -14.41 -3.40
CA ARG A 161 1.48 -15.57 -2.84
C ARG A 161 0.85 -15.25 -1.47
N THR A 162 1.19 -14.11 -0.89
CA THR A 162 0.76 -13.72 0.47
C THR A 162 -0.51 -12.87 0.48
N ALA A 163 -1.03 -12.47 -0.68
CA ALA A 163 -2.29 -11.74 -0.80
C ALA A 163 -3.33 -12.64 -1.47
N ILE A 164 -4.46 -12.83 -0.80
CA ILE A 164 -5.58 -13.62 -1.30
C ILE A 164 -6.74 -12.65 -1.49
N LEU A 165 -7.29 -12.61 -2.70
CA LEU A 165 -8.49 -11.82 -2.95
C LEU A 165 -9.68 -12.51 -2.29
N ALA A 166 -10.55 -11.74 -1.65
CA ALA A 166 -11.84 -12.25 -1.22
C ALA A 166 -12.54 -12.86 -2.46
N GLN A 167 -13.10 -14.06 -2.30
CA GLN A 167 -13.90 -14.65 -3.36
C GLN A 167 -15.02 -13.66 -3.72
N PRO A 168 -15.24 -13.34 -5.01
CA PRO A 168 -16.40 -12.53 -5.39
C PRO A 168 -17.64 -13.23 -4.85
N GLN A 169 -18.38 -12.59 -3.93
CA GLN A 169 -19.73 -13.05 -3.65
C GLN A 169 -20.48 -12.98 -4.98
N ALA A 170 -20.99 -14.12 -5.46
CA ALA A 170 -21.87 -14.12 -6.61
C ALA A 170 -23.07 -13.24 -6.28
N ASP A 171 -23.22 -12.12 -6.97
CA ASP A 171 -24.43 -11.30 -6.88
C ASP A 171 -25.64 -12.19 -7.18
N PRO A 172 -26.58 -12.40 -6.24
CA PRO A 172 -27.81 -13.15 -6.52
C PRO A 172 -28.65 -12.47 -7.62
N SER A 173 -28.45 -11.16 -7.80
CA SER A 173 -29.06 -10.34 -8.85
C SER A 173 -28.56 -10.69 -10.26
N ALA A 174 -27.32 -11.15 -10.41
CA ALA A 174 -26.78 -11.54 -11.72
C ALA A 174 -27.39 -12.85 -12.26
N ALA A 175 -27.97 -13.68 -11.39
CA ALA A 175 -28.64 -14.92 -11.78
C ALA A 175 -30.06 -14.71 -12.34
N LEU A 176 -30.64 -13.52 -12.18
CA LEU A 176 -32.01 -13.21 -12.64
C LEU A 176 -32.06 -12.55 -14.02
N SER A 177 -30.91 -12.14 -14.59
CA SER A 177 -30.86 -11.42 -15.87
C SER A 177 -30.56 -12.31 -17.09
N THR A 178 -30.59 -13.64 -16.95
CA THR A 178 -30.28 -14.58 -18.07
C THR A 178 -31.50 -15.28 -18.67
N ARG A 179 -32.72 -14.91 -18.29
CA ARG A 179 -33.95 -15.38 -18.94
C ARG A 179 -34.71 -14.21 -19.55
N ASP A 180 -34.15 -13.70 -20.63
CA ASP A 180 -34.87 -13.19 -21.81
C ASP A 180 -33.90 -12.31 -22.59
N LEU A 181 -33.51 -12.79 -23.76
CA LEU A 181 -33.23 -12.02 -24.98
C LEU A 181 -32.66 -12.98 -26.02
N LYS A 182 -33.57 -13.61 -26.76
CA LYS A 182 -33.27 -14.11 -28.10
C LYS A 182 -32.84 -12.92 -28.97
N GLN A 183 -31.57 -12.92 -29.34
CA GLN A 183 -31.08 -12.69 -30.70
C GLN A 183 -31.65 -11.48 -31.47
N THR A 184 -30.97 -10.34 -31.38
CA THR A 184 -30.67 -9.49 -32.55
C THR A 184 -29.25 -8.95 -32.43
N ALA A 185 -28.49 -9.11 -33.50
CA ALA A 185 -27.09 -8.77 -33.61
C ALA A 185 -26.87 -7.25 -33.53
N ASP A 186 -26.00 -6.81 -32.63
CA ASP A 186 -24.92 -5.90 -32.99
C ASP A 186 -23.77 -6.03 -32.00
N SER A 187 -22.56 -6.14 -32.54
CA SER A 187 -21.35 -6.55 -31.83
C SER A 187 -20.84 -5.50 -30.84
N LEU A 188 -21.20 -5.63 -29.55
CA LEU A 188 -20.47 -4.98 -28.46
C LEU A 188 -19.36 -5.90 -27.98
N LYS A 189 -18.12 -5.59 -28.40
CA LYS A 189 -16.90 -6.19 -27.88
C LYS A 189 -16.96 -6.19 -26.34
N PRO A 190 -16.63 -7.29 -25.65
CA PRO A 190 -16.43 -7.25 -24.22
C PRO A 190 -15.29 -6.26 -23.95
N VAL A 191 -15.60 -5.13 -23.31
CA VAL A 191 -14.59 -4.23 -22.78
C VAL A 191 -13.98 -4.94 -21.57
N THR A 192 -13.01 -5.82 -21.84
CA THR A 192 -12.11 -6.33 -20.83
C THR A 192 -11.29 -5.17 -20.32
N ASN A 193 -11.61 -4.71 -19.11
CA ASN A 193 -10.79 -3.75 -18.39
C ASN A 193 -9.38 -4.37 -18.23
N LYS A 194 -8.35 -3.73 -18.81
CA LYS A 194 -6.98 -4.26 -18.92
C LYS A 194 -6.25 -4.49 -17.58
N TYR A 195 -6.86 -4.13 -16.45
CA TYR A 195 -6.26 -4.18 -15.13
C TYR A 195 -6.75 -5.33 -14.24
N ILE A 196 -7.57 -6.25 -14.77
CA ILE A 196 -8.00 -7.44 -14.02
C ILE A 196 -7.64 -8.70 -14.81
N TYR A 197 -6.70 -9.48 -14.28
CA TYR A 197 -6.55 -10.88 -14.68
C TYR A 197 -6.77 -11.79 -13.46
N LYS A 198 -7.77 -12.67 -13.64
CA LYS A 198 -8.13 -13.80 -12.79
C LYS A 198 -6.89 -14.65 -12.50
N LEU A 199 -6.62 -14.96 -11.23
CA LEU A 199 -5.66 -16.00 -10.85
C LEU A 199 -6.45 -17.26 -10.46
N TYR A 200 -6.30 -18.29 -11.29
CA TYR A 200 -6.76 -19.63 -11.02
C TYR A 200 -5.70 -20.38 -10.20
N LEU A 201 -6.17 -21.14 -9.21
CA LEU A 201 -5.36 -21.98 -8.34
C LEU A 201 -4.85 -23.22 -9.10
N THR A 202 -3.62 -23.63 -8.81
CA THR A 202 -3.19 -25.02 -8.95
C THR A 202 -2.70 -25.53 -7.60
N ARG A 203 -3.01 -26.80 -7.36
CA ARG A 203 -2.95 -27.56 -6.11
C ARG A 203 -1.56 -27.58 -5.44
#